data_AF-W4GXX3-F1
#
_entry.id   AF-W4GXX3-F1
#
_cell.length_a   1.000
_cell.length_b   1.000
_cell.length_c   1.000
_cell.angle_alpha   90.00
_cell.angle_beta   90.00
_cell.angle_gamma   90.00
#
_symmetry.space_group_name_H-M   'P 1'
#
loop_
_entity.id
_entity.type
_entity.pdbx_description
1 polymer ?
#
loop_
_entity_poly.entity_id
_entity_poly.type
_entity_poly.pdbx_seq_one_letter_code
_entity_poly.pdbx_strand_id
1 'polypeptide(L)'
;MSSTAVDDSSIPDLAQDLKLPDASVDRYISMLVLQLVPDPDAMLRESHRVLGSGGVAGFVIWGQVEHTAFFRLLAAANDKLGVPSGFTSNYALGRDLPTLRAKLRTAGYSSTCVWPYLAVAEKWEAEKYATLAGRLFPVDDEAFHLRRHAVRGIGGGVAGHRATHWNGNVLGRDQERMIRRFG
;
A
#
# COMPACT_ATOMS: atom_id res chain seq x y z
N MET A 1 41.88 -9.33 15.38
CA MET A 1 40.44 -9.27 15.07
C MET A 1 40.03 -7.81 15.10
N SER A 2 40.08 -7.15 13.94
CA SER A 2 39.66 -5.74 13.81
C SER A 2 38.20 -5.75 13.38
N SER A 3 37.32 -5.23 14.23
CA SER A 3 35.91 -5.02 13.93
C SER A 3 35.81 -3.91 12.88
N THR A 4 35.52 -4.27 11.64
CA THR A 4 35.05 -3.30 10.64
C THR A 4 33.66 -2.85 11.08
N ALA A 5 33.59 -1.70 11.76
CA ALA A 5 32.35 -0.97 11.91
C ALA A 5 31.80 -0.71 10.50
N VAL A 6 30.60 -1.20 10.25
CA VAL A 6 29.88 -0.90 9.02
C VAL A 6 29.56 0.60 9.05
N ASP A 7 29.97 1.30 8.00
CA ASP A 7 29.65 2.70 7.79
C ASP A 7 28.14 2.86 7.57
N ASP A 8 27.45 3.32 8.62
CA ASP A 8 26.00 3.46 8.72
C ASP A 8 25.42 4.52 7.76
N SER A 9 26.29 5.32 7.12
CA SER A 9 25.90 6.34 6.15
C SER A 9 25.38 5.79 4.81
N SER A 10 25.48 4.47 4.61
CA SER A 10 25.04 3.77 3.40
C SER A 10 23.70 3.05 3.54
N ILE A 11 23.12 2.99 4.75
CA ILE A 11 21.79 2.43 4.95
C ILE A 11 20.78 3.49 4.46
N PRO A 12 19.94 3.19 3.46
CA PRO A 12 18.94 4.14 3.00
C PRO A 12 18.07 4.54 4.19
N ASP A 13 17.77 5.84 4.34
CA ASP A 13 16.88 6.37 5.39
C ASP A 13 15.64 5.47 5.51
N LEU A 14 15.64 4.61 6.53
CA LEU A 14 14.49 3.80 6.83
C LEU A 14 13.44 4.76 7.34
N ALA A 15 12.19 4.64 6.87
CA ALA A 15 11.12 5.52 7.31
C ALA A 15 10.85 5.49 8.84
N GLN A 16 11.52 4.59 9.55
CA GLN A 16 11.49 4.37 10.99
C GLN A 16 12.62 5.12 11.75
N ASP A 17 13.58 5.70 11.04
CA ASP A 17 14.77 6.40 11.55
C ASP A 17 15.22 7.44 10.51
N LEU A 18 14.45 8.52 10.42
CA LEU A 18 14.70 9.61 9.49
C LEU A 18 15.85 10.45 10.03
N LYS A 19 16.89 10.67 9.22
CA LYS A 19 18.02 11.56 9.56
C LYS A 19 17.66 13.04 9.40
N LEU A 20 16.44 13.40 9.80
CA LEU A 20 15.88 14.74 9.81
C LEU A 20 15.76 15.25 11.26
N PRO A 21 15.98 16.55 11.52
CA PRO A 21 15.77 17.14 12.84
C PRO A 21 14.31 17.03 13.30
N ASP A 22 14.10 17.14 14.62
CA ASP A 22 12.77 17.30 15.19
C ASP A 22 12.09 18.54 14.61
N ALA A 23 10.78 18.46 14.37
CA ALA A 23 9.96 19.59 13.90
C ALA A 23 10.50 20.30 12.63
N SER A 24 11.19 19.57 11.74
CA SER A 24 11.83 20.12 10.55
C SER A 24 10.93 20.18 9.31
N VAL A 25 9.77 19.54 9.32
CA VAL A 25 8.83 19.53 8.18
C VAL A 25 7.42 19.92 8.59
N ASP A 26 6.69 20.56 7.69
CA ASP A 26 5.28 20.89 7.91
C ASP A 26 4.33 19.79 7.42
N ARG A 27 4.80 18.95 6.48
CA ARG A 27 3.98 17.93 5.82
C ARG A 27 4.77 16.63 5.67
N TYR A 28 4.11 15.52 5.97
CA TYR A 28 4.63 14.18 5.77
C TYR A 28 3.67 13.38 4.90
N ILE A 29 4.15 12.76 3.81
CA ILE A 29 3.31 11.94 2.93
C ILE A 29 3.99 10.59 2.74
N SER A 30 3.27 9.51 3.04
CA SER A 30 3.70 8.14 2.79
C SER A 30 2.64 7.40 1.98
N MET A 31 3.00 6.94 0.78
CA MET A 31 2.09 6.23 -0.12
C MET A 31 2.49 4.78 -0.29
N LEU A 32 1.66 3.87 0.23
CA LEU A 32 1.81 2.42 0.18
C LEU A 32 3.10 1.87 0.84
N VAL A 33 3.72 2.65 1.73
CA VAL A 33 4.97 2.28 2.45
C VAL A 33 4.71 1.78 3.88
N LEU A 34 3.83 2.43 4.65
CA LEU A 34 3.62 2.14 6.07
C LEU A 34 3.26 0.66 6.38
N GLN A 35 2.60 -0.02 5.45
CA GLN A 35 2.25 -1.45 5.58
C GLN A 35 3.40 -2.42 5.28
N LEU A 36 4.52 -1.91 4.76
CA LEU A 36 5.68 -2.69 4.33
C LEU A 36 6.84 -2.62 5.32
N VAL A 37 6.86 -1.61 6.19
CA VAL A 37 7.92 -1.45 7.17
C VAL A 37 7.83 -2.52 8.26
N PRO A 38 8.97 -3.00 8.79
CA PRO A 38 9.00 -3.97 9.88
C PRO A 38 8.25 -3.51 11.16
N ASP A 39 8.44 -2.25 11.57
CA ASP A 39 7.75 -1.63 12.69
C ASP A 39 6.96 -0.38 12.21
N PRO A 40 5.66 -0.54 11.91
CA PRO A 40 4.82 0.60 11.52
C PRO A 40 4.65 1.61 12.65
N ASP A 41 4.73 1.20 13.91
CA ASP A 41 4.59 2.13 15.03
C ASP A 41 5.84 3.01 15.15
N ALA A 42 7.03 2.49 14.84
CA ALA A 42 8.26 3.29 14.73
C ALA A 42 8.16 4.33 13.62
N MET A 43 7.70 3.95 12.41
CA MET A 43 7.50 4.89 11.31
C MET A 43 6.48 5.98 11.68
N LEU A 44 5.39 5.63 12.38
CA LEU A 44 4.42 6.63 12.85
C LEU A 44 5.03 7.61 13.86
N ARG A 45 5.75 7.11 14.87
CA ARG A 45 6.45 7.97 15.85
C ARG A 45 7.45 8.90 15.17
N GLU A 46 8.21 8.36 14.22
CA GLU A 46 9.25 9.11 13.52
C GLU A 46 8.67 10.19 12.61
N SER A 47 7.62 9.85 11.87
CA SER A 47 6.87 10.82 11.06
C SER A 47 6.22 11.92 11.90
N HIS A 48 5.83 11.64 13.15
CA HIS A 48 5.35 12.66 14.09
C HIS A 48 6.50 13.52 14.64
N ARG A 49 7.65 12.92 15.00
CA ARG A 49 8.83 13.64 15.53
C ARG A 49 9.31 14.74 14.59
N VAL A 50 9.40 14.44 13.30
CA VAL A 50 9.88 15.39 12.29
C VAL A 50 8.85 16.47 11.96
N LEU A 51 7.57 16.31 12.33
CA LEU A 51 6.54 17.30 12.06
C LEU A 51 6.59 18.45 13.07
N GLY A 52 6.57 19.68 12.55
CA GLY A 52 6.39 20.88 13.35
C GLY A 52 4.99 20.98 13.96
N SER A 53 4.80 21.91 14.89
CA SER A 53 3.49 22.20 15.48
C SER A 53 2.48 22.58 14.40
N GLY A 54 1.32 21.92 14.37
CA GLY A 54 0.32 22.10 13.31
C GLY A 54 0.65 21.38 11.99
N GLY A 55 1.72 20.60 11.95
CA GLY A 55 2.07 19.78 10.80
C GLY A 55 1.05 18.68 10.51
N VAL A 56 0.98 18.25 9.25
CA VAL A 56 -0.01 17.28 8.78
C VAL A 56 0.67 16.07 8.14
N ALA A 57 0.30 14.87 8.57
CA ALA A 57 0.70 13.63 7.94
C ALA A 57 -0.42 13.02 7.09
N GLY A 58 -0.08 12.51 5.91
CA GLY A 58 -0.95 11.74 5.04
C GLY A 58 -0.39 10.36 4.77
N PHE A 59 -1.20 9.33 5.01
CA PHE A 59 -0.83 7.93 4.73
C PHE A 59 -1.85 7.31 3.78
N VAL A 60 -1.35 6.65 2.73
CA VAL A 60 -2.15 5.78 1.87
C VAL A 60 -1.67 4.36 2.09
N ILE A 61 -2.57 3.45 2.45
CA ILE A 61 -2.31 2.02 2.66
C ILE A 61 -3.37 1.20 1.95
N TRP A 62 -3.10 -0.09 1.76
CA TRP A 62 -4.13 -1.04 1.35
C TRP A 62 -5.17 -1.19 2.46
N GLY A 63 -6.44 -1.16 2.06
CA GLY A 63 -7.58 -1.30 2.96
C GLY A 63 -7.92 -2.77 3.25
N GLN A 64 -9.21 -3.10 3.16
CA GLN A 64 -9.72 -4.46 3.34
C GLN A 64 -9.42 -5.34 2.12
N VAL A 65 -9.04 -6.59 2.35
CA VAL A 65 -8.70 -7.56 1.28
C VAL A 65 -9.93 -7.91 0.43
N GLU A 66 -11.11 -7.95 1.03
CA GLU A 66 -12.40 -8.26 0.41
C GLU A 66 -12.77 -7.25 -0.69
N HIS A 67 -12.22 -6.04 -0.60
CA HIS A 67 -12.44 -4.95 -1.54
C HIS A 67 -11.26 -4.73 -2.50
N THR A 68 -10.24 -5.60 -2.45
CA THR A 68 -9.04 -5.48 -3.26
C THR A 68 -8.84 -6.70 -4.17
N ALA A 69 -9.25 -6.60 -5.43
CA ALA A 69 -9.02 -7.66 -6.41
C ALA A 69 -7.54 -7.87 -6.74
N PHE A 70 -6.70 -6.84 -6.54
CA PHE A 70 -5.34 -6.79 -7.06
C PHE A 70 -4.42 -7.90 -6.52
N PHE A 71 -4.28 -8.06 -5.21
CA PHE A 71 -3.50 -9.19 -4.67
C PHE A 71 -4.33 -10.47 -4.54
N ARG A 72 -5.65 -10.37 -4.41
CA ARG A 72 -6.52 -11.54 -4.27
C ARG A 72 -6.51 -12.43 -5.51
N LEU A 73 -6.56 -11.85 -6.70
CA LEU A 73 -6.48 -12.60 -7.96
C LEU A 73 -5.10 -13.26 -8.13
N LEU A 74 -4.05 -12.56 -7.73
CA LEU A 74 -2.70 -13.10 -7.77
C LEU A 74 -2.51 -14.25 -6.76
N ALA A 75 -2.95 -14.07 -5.51
CA ALA A 75 -2.91 -15.13 -4.51
C ALA A 75 -3.69 -16.37 -4.97
N ALA A 76 -4.90 -16.19 -5.50
CA ALA A 76 -5.70 -17.29 -6.04
C ALA A 76 -5.04 -18.01 -7.24
N ALA A 77 -4.30 -17.27 -8.08
CA ALA A 77 -3.52 -17.87 -9.15
C ALA A 77 -2.33 -18.67 -8.60
N ASN A 78 -1.61 -18.13 -7.62
CA ASN A 78 -0.49 -18.80 -6.98
C ASN A 78 -0.93 -20.08 -6.23
N ASP A 79 -2.07 -20.04 -5.53
CA ASP A 79 -2.64 -21.21 -4.84
C ASP A 79 -2.92 -22.36 -5.82
N LYS A 80 -3.49 -22.06 -6.99
CA LYS A 80 -3.71 -23.06 -8.06
C LYS A 80 -2.42 -23.64 -8.62
N LEU A 81 -1.32 -22.91 -8.53
CA LEU A 81 0.00 -23.32 -8.99
C LEU A 81 0.84 -23.98 -7.89
N GLY A 82 0.31 -24.07 -6.66
CA GLY A 82 1.02 -24.63 -5.51
C GLY A 82 2.16 -23.75 -4.99
N VAL A 83 2.07 -22.42 -5.19
CA VAL A 83 3.13 -21.46 -4.81
C VAL A 83 2.64 -20.52 -3.71
N PRO A 84 3.47 -20.22 -2.68
CA PRO A 84 3.10 -19.26 -1.66
C PRO A 84 2.83 -17.88 -2.26
N SER A 85 1.72 -17.24 -1.87
CA SER A 85 1.40 -15.90 -2.36
C SER A 85 2.27 -14.81 -1.73
N GLY A 86 2.66 -14.93 -0.45
CA GLY A 86 3.53 -13.95 0.24
C GLY A 86 2.89 -12.57 0.48
N PHE A 87 1.64 -12.33 0.06
CA PHE A 87 1.00 -11.00 0.07
C PHE A 87 0.11 -10.70 1.29
N THR A 88 0.08 -11.56 2.31
CA THR A 88 -0.86 -11.44 3.44
C THR A 88 -0.59 -10.23 4.36
N SER A 89 0.62 -9.70 4.38
CA SER A 89 1.01 -8.58 5.27
C SER A 89 0.45 -7.22 4.83
N ASN A 90 0.22 -7.00 3.53
CA ASN A 90 -0.17 -5.70 2.98
C ASN A 90 -1.45 -5.11 3.61
N TYR A 91 -2.36 -5.96 4.09
CA TYR A 91 -3.67 -5.55 4.60
C TYR A 91 -3.71 -5.43 6.13
N ALA A 92 -2.61 -5.72 6.84
CA ALA A 92 -2.60 -5.82 8.29
C ALA A 92 -3.06 -4.54 9.00
N LEU A 93 -2.73 -3.37 8.45
CA LEU A 93 -3.13 -2.08 9.00
C LEU A 93 -4.53 -1.64 8.53
N GLY A 94 -4.88 -1.91 7.26
CA GLY A 94 -6.14 -1.48 6.66
C GLY A 94 -7.37 -2.30 7.07
N ARG A 95 -7.15 -3.50 7.64
CA ARG A 95 -8.24 -4.40 8.05
C ARG A 95 -8.97 -3.98 9.33
N ASP A 96 -8.34 -3.18 10.18
CA ASP A 96 -8.88 -2.76 11.47
C ASP A 96 -8.63 -1.26 11.66
N LEU A 97 -9.58 -0.46 11.16
CA LEU A 97 -9.49 1.00 11.22
C LEU A 97 -9.54 1.55 12.66
N PRO A 98 -10.34 1.01 13.60
CA PRO A 98 -10.24 1.36 15.01
C PRO A 98 -8.83 1.19 15.58
N THR A 99 -8.19 0.03 15.36
CA THR A 99 -6.82 -0.22 15.82
C THR A 99 -5.82 0.73 15.16
N LEU A 100 -5.94 0.99 13.86
CA LEU A 100 -5.10 1.97 13.16
C LEU A 100 -5.24 3.39 13.73
N ARG A 101 -6.46 3.83 14.05
CA ARG A 101 -6.69 5.12 14.72
C ARG A 101 -6.03 5.18 16.09
N ALA A 102 -6.09 4.10 16.86
CA ALA A 102 -5.44 4.03 18.17
C ALA A 102 -3.90 4.14 18.05
N LYS A 103 -3.30 3.48 17.05
CA LYS A 103 -1.88 3.58 16.74
C LYS A 103 -1.46 5.02 16.39
N LEU A 104 -2.22 5.69 15.52
CA LEU A 104 -1.97 7.09 15.18
C LEU A 104 -2.02 8.00 16.43
N ARG A 105 -3.02 7.83 17.30
CA ARG A 105 -3.10 8.60 18.55
C ARG A 105 -1.91 8.32 19.47
N THR A 106 -1.52 7.06 19.59
CA THR A 106 -0.37 6.64 20.42
C THR A 106 0.94 7.24 19.91
N ALA A 107 1.06 7.44 18.59
CA ALA A 107 2.23 8.09 17.98
C ALA A 107 2.28 9.62 18.20
N GLY A 108 1.20 10.25 18.70
CA GLY A 108 1.14 11.68 19.01
C GLY A 108 0.14 12.48 18.18
N TYR A 109 -0.50 11.89 17.16
CA TYR A 109 -1.47 12.60 16.34
C TYR A 109 -2.75 12.93 17.13
N SER A 110 -3.01 14.23 17.31
CA SER A 110 -4.14 14.74 18.09
C SER A 110 -5.48 14.72 17.32
N SER A 111 -5.44 14.83 15.98
CA SER A 111 -6.61 14.77 15.11
C SER A 111 -6.37 13.76 13.99
N THR A 112 -7.20 12.71 13.96
CA THR A 112 -7.03 11.59 13.02
C THR A 112 -8.32 11.35 12.24
N CYS A 113 -8.26 11.45 10.91
CA CYS A 113 -9.32 11.02 10.03
C CYS A 113 -8.86 9.79 9.25
N VAL A 114 -9.66 8.72 9.27
CA VAL A 114 -9.40 7.49 8.52
C VAL A 114 -10.69 7.11 7.84
N TRP A 115 -10.64 6.99 6.51
CA TRP A 115 -11.78 6.60 5.69
C TRP A 115 -11.31 5.61 4.62
N PRO A 116 -12.13 4.58 4.31
CA PRO A 116 -11.87 3.73 3.17
C PRO A 116 -12.10 4.52 1.87
N TYR A 117 -11.20 4.35 0.91
CA TYR A 117 -11.36 4.87 -0.45
C TYR A 117 -11.19 3.73 -1.44
N LEU A 118 -12.20 3.50 -2.28
CA LEU A 118 -12.13 2.48 -3.32
C LEU A 118 -11.56 3.12 -4.60
N ALA A 119 -10.30 2.83 -4.88
CA ALA A 119 -9.69 3.14 -6.16
C ALA A 119 -10.04 2.05 -7.18
N VAL A 120 -10.84 2.39 -8.20
CA VAL A 120 -11.18 1.47 -9.29
C VAL A 120 -10.21 1.67 -10.43
N ALA A 121 -9.46 0.62 -10.77
CA ALA A 121 -8.69 0.54 -12.00
C ALA A 121 -9.43 -0.40 -12.95
N GLU A 122 -10.07 0.16 -13.98
CA GLU A 122 -10.75 -0.63 -14.99
C GLU A 122 -9.72 -1.38 -15.84
N LYS A 123 -9.70 -2.71 -15.72
CA LYS A 123 -8.86 -3.58 -16.55
C LYS A 123 -9.78 -4.50 -17.30
N TRP A 124 -10.08 -4.09 -18.53
CA TRP A 124 -11.10 -4.69 -19.38
C TRP A 124 -10.72 -6.05 -19.97
N GLU A 125 -9.44 -6.41 -19.93
CA GLU A 125 -8.93 -7.66 -20.52
C GLU A 125 -8.04 -8.42 -19.53
N ALA A 126 -8.39 -9.69 -19.28
CA ALA A 126 -7.67 -10.57 -18.37
C ALA A 126 -6.18 -10.75 -18.78
N GLU A 127 -5.89 -10.78 -20.09
CA GLU A 127 -4.54 -10.92 -20.63
C GLU A 127 -3.65 -9.70 -20.32
N LYS A 128 -4.22 -8.49 -20.39
CA LYS A 128 -3.52 -7.25 -19.98
C LYS A 128 -3.26 -7.24 -18.49
N TYR A 129 -4.21 -7.70 -17.67
CA TYR A 129 -4.02 -7.84 -16.22
C TYR A 129 -2.91 -8.85 -15.90
N ALA A 130 -2.92 -10.03 -16.53
CA ALA A 130 -1.90 -11.05 -16.33
C ALA A 130 -0.51 -10.54 -16.72
N THR A 131 -0.38 -9.89 -17.89
CA THR A 131 0.86 -9.24 -18.35
C THR A 131 1.39 -8.24 -17.32
N LEU A 132 0.53 -7.36 -16.80
CA LEU A 132 0.94 -6.41 -15.77
C LEU A 132 1.36 -7.11 -14.47
N ALA A 133 0.61 -8.11 -14.03
CA ALA A 133 0.92 -8.85 -12.80
C ALA A 133 2.26 -9.61 -12.91
N GLY A 134 2.58 -10.14 -14.09
CA GLY A 134 3.89 -10.75 -14.37
C GLY A 134 5.03 -9.74 -14.34
N ARG A 135 4.80 -8.50 -14.79
CA ARG A 135 5.79 -7.41 -14.72
C ARG A 135 6.00 -6.87 -13.31
N LEU A 136 4.93 -6.71 -12.54
CA LEU A 136 4.98 -6.14 -11.19
C LEU A 136 5.49 -7.13 -10.14
N PHE A 137 5.29 -8.43 -10.39
CA PHE A 137 5.75 -9.51 -9.53
C PHE A 137 6.49 -10.54 -10.39
N PRO A 138 7.69 -10.17 -10.89
CA PRO A 138 8.50 -11.07 -11.69
C PRO A 138 8.87 -12.29 -10.84
N VAL A 139 9.02 -13.42 -11.52
CA VAL A 139 9.50 -14.65 -10.90
C VAL A 139 10.67 -15.11 -11.73
N ASP A 140 11.78 -15.43 -11.08
CA ASP A 140 13.05 -15.75 -11.76
C ASP A 140 12.96 -17.07 -12.55
N ASP A 141 11.99 -17.92 -12.24
CA ASP A 141 11.66 -19.13 -12.98
C ASP A 141 10.78 -18.81 -14.21
N GLU A 142 11.37 -18.83 -15.40
CA GLU A 142 10.71 -18.58 -16.68
C GLU A 142 9.59 -19.61 -17.00
N ALA A 143 9.78 -20.88 -16.63
CA ALA A 143 8.76 -21.91 -16.79
C ALA A 143 7.58 -21.70 -15.83
N PHE A 144 7.82 -21.12 -14.65
CA PHE A 144 6.77 -20.65 -13.75
C PHE A 144 6.03 -19.43 -14.30
N HIS A 145 6.76 -18.45 -14.84
CA HIS A 145 6.17 -17.27 -15.47
C HIS A 145 5.17 -17.66 -16.57
N LEU A 146 5.57 -18.57 -17.48
CA LEU A 146 4.71 -19.07 -18.55
C LEU A 146 3.46 -19.79 -18.04
N ARG A 147 3.58 -20.64 -16.99
CA ARG A 147 2.43 -21.32 -16.36
C ARG A 147 1.44 -20.33 -15.73
N ARG A 148 1.93 -19.25 -15.10
CA ARG A 148 1.10 -18.19 -14.51
C ARG A 148 0.36 -17.38 -15.57
N HIS A 149 0.98 -17.14 -16.74
CA HIS A 149 0.31 -16.50 -17.88
C HIS A 149 -0.70 -17.41 -18.60
N ALA A 150 -0.50 -18.73 -18.54
CA ALA A 150 -1.35 -19.71 -19.19
C ALA A 150 -2.68 -19.99 -18.46
N VAL A 151 -2.91 -19.44 -17.25
CA VAL A 151 -4.20 -19.51 -16.55
C VAL A 151 -5.25 -18.66 -17.29
N ARG A 152 -5.76 -19.19 -18.40
CA ARG A 152 -6.89 -18.65 -19.16
C ARG A 152 -8.19 -19.19 -18.55
N GLY A 153 -9.09 -18.28 -18.16
CA GLY A 153 -10.45 -18.64 -17.73
C GLY A 153 -10.78 -18.27 -16.29
N ILE A 154 -10.95 -16.97 -16.02
CA ILE A 154 -11.81 -16.48 -14.93
C ILE A 154 -12.98 -15.77 -15.58
N GLY A 155 -13.73 -16.53 -16.37
CA GLY A 155 -14.99 -16.15 -17.01
C GLY A 155 -15.94 -17.33 -16.85
N GLY A 156 -16.36 -17.58 -15.61
CA GLY A 156 -17.24 -18.71 -15.29
C GLY A 156 -17.87 -18.49 -13.93
N GLY A 157 -19.03 -17.81 -13.92
CA GLY A 157 -19.94 -17.78 -12.77
C GLY A 157 -19.78 -16.61 -11.80
N VAL A 158 -19.97 -15.37 -12.26
CA VAL A 158 -20.55 -14.34 -11.37
C VAL A 158 -21.86 -13.91 -12.00
N ALA A 159 -22.95 -14.46 -11.49
CA ALA A 159 -24.30 -14.06 -11.87
C ALA A 159 -24.48 -12.56 -11.60
N GLY A 160 -25.09 -11.90 -12.58
CA GLY A 160 -25.23 -10.46 -12.75
C GLY A 160 -25.26 -9.60 -11.50
N HIS A 161 -24.31 -8.67 -11.41
CA HIS A 161 -24.54 -7.37 -10.79
C HIS A 161 -24.06 -6.30 -11.77
N ARG A 162 -24.97 -5.42 -12.20
CA ARG A 162 -24.69 -4.28 -13.08
C ARG A 162 -23.59 -3.43 -12.43
N ALA A 163 -22.42 -3.34 -13.06
CA ALA A 163 -21.45 -2.31 -12.75
C ALA A 163 -21.97 -0.99 -13.31
N THR A 164 -22.38 -0.08 -12.42
CA THR A 164 -22.75 1.28 -12.79
C THR A 164 -21.52 2.03 -13.29
N HIS A 165 -21.66 2.48 -14.52
CA HIS A 165 -20.82 3.40 -15.27
C HIS A 165 -20.38 4.61 -14.43
N TRP A 166 -19.08 4.95 -14.38
CA TRP A 166 -18.65 6.28 -13.93
C TRP A 166 -17.41 6.77 -14.69
N ASN A 167 -17.51 7.99 -15.19
CA ASN A 167 -16.66 8.55 -16.23
C ASN A 167 -15.32 9.06 -15.67
N GLY A 168 -14.21 8.71 -16.31
CA GLY A 168 -12.85 8.98 -15.85
C GLY A 168 -12.42 10.43 -16.06
N ASN A 169 -12.09 11.15 -14.96
CA ASN A 169 -11.09 12.24 -14.91
C ASN A 169 -10.92 12.85 -13.49
N VAL A 170 -10.95 12.02 -12.43
CA VAL A 170 -11.17 12.52 -11.06
C VAL A 170 -9.99 12.33 -10.10
N LEU A 171 -9.03 11.46 -10.40
CA LEU A 171 -7.90 11.18 -9.50
C LEU A 171 -7.02 12.41 -9.18
N GLY A 172 -6.75 13.28 -10.16
CA GLY A 172 -5.93 14.48 -9.93
C GLY A 172 -6.66 15.62 -9.20
N ARG A 173 -7.95 15.82 -9.48
CA ARG A 173 -8.73 16.94 -8.90
C ARG A 173 -9.22 16.67 -7.48
N ASP A 174 -9.43 15.41 -7.12
CA ASP A 174 -9.86 15.06 -5.76
C ASP A 174 -8.70 15.09 -4.76
N GLN A 175 -7.48 14.78 -5.21
CA GLN A 175 -6.27 14.91 -4.37
C GLN A 175 -5.94 16.37 -4.06
N GLU A 176 -6.03 17.28 -5.03
CA GLU A 176 -5.89 18.72 -4.77
C GLU A 176 -7.01 19.28 -3.89
N ARG A 177 -8.26 18.81 -4.05
CA ARG A 177 -9.37 19.18 -3.16
C ARG A 177 -9.18 18.64 -1.74
N MET A 178 -8.55 17.47 -1.58
CA MET A 178 -8.21 16.88 -0.29
C MET A 178 -7.23 17.77 0.48
N ILE A 179 -6.21 18.32 -0.18
CA ILE A 179 -5.23 19.22 0.43
C ILE A 179 -5.87 20.58 0.78
N ARG A 180 -6.71 21.13 -0.10
CA ARG A 180 -7.36 22.45 0.12
C ARG A 180 -8.46 22.45 1.17
N ARG A 181 -9.01 21.30 1.56
CA ARG A 181 -10.07 21.21 2.59
C ARG A 181 -9.56 21.30 4.03
N PHE A 182 -8.24 21.24 4.23
CA PHE A 182 -7.59 21.26 5.54
C PHE A 182 -6.50 22.35 5.67
N GLY A 183 -6.44 23.30 4.72
CA GLY A 183 -5.59 24.49 4.77
C GLY A 183 -6.35 25.72 5.22
#